data_AF-A0AAU6WX88-F1
#
_entry.id   AF-A0AAU6WX88-F1
#
_cell.length_a   1.000
_cell.length_b   1.000
_cell.length_c   1.000
_cell.angle_alpha   90.00
_cell.angle_beta   90.00
_cell.angle_gamma   90.00
#
_symmetry.space_group_name_H-M   'P 1'
#
loop_
_entity.id
_entity.type
_entity.pdbx_description
1 polymer ?
#
loop_
_entity_poly.entity_id
_entity_poly.type
_entity_poly.pdbx_seq_one_letter_code
_entity_poly.pdbx_strand_id
1 'polypeptide(L)' 'MAKQRFVPIFERSLAEQQELVLPQIARIQQENLNRGLYNSYRDKEFDSKDIVVRIYANRREVVQIDAASGQTKTVKVIR' A
#
# COMPACT_ATOMS: atom_id res chain seq x y z
N MET A 1 -5.71 -34.37 10.58
CA MET A 1 -5.52 -32.91 10.44
C MET A 1 -5.30 -32.32 11.82
N ALA A 2 -4.12 -31.80 12.11
CA ALA A 2 -3.85 -31.21 13.42
C ALA A 2 -4.73 -29.96 13.60
N LYS A 3 -5.53 -29.92 14.67
CA LYS A 3 -6.25 -28.71 15.07
C LYS A 3 -5.21 -27.61 15.31
N GLN A 4 -5.04 -26.70 14.36
CA GLN A 4 -4.26 -25.49 14.60
C GLN A 4 -4.93 -24.75 15.76
N ARG A 5 -4.25 -24.72 16.91
CA ARG A 5 -4.69 -23.97 18.08
C ARG A 5 -4.79 -22.51 17.67
N PHE A 6 -5.88 -21.84 18.04
CA PHE A 6 -5.97 -20.40 17.84
C PHE A 6 -4.81 -19.73 18.60
N VAL A 7 -3.96 -19.02 17.85
CA VAL A 7 -2.90 -18.18 18.41
C VAL A 7 -3.31 -16.72 18.17
N PRO A 8 -3.55 -15.93 19.22
CA PRO A 8 -3.81 -14.50 19.12
C PRO A 8 -2.74 -13.78 18.33
N ILE A 9 -3.09 -12.72 17.61
CA ILE A 9 -2.15 -12.02 16.71
C ILE A 9 -0.92 -11.46 17.46
N PHE A 10 -1.11 -11.00 18.70
CA PHE A 10 -0.03 -10.44 19.53
C PHE A 10 0.92 -11.50 20.10
N GLU A 11 0.56 -12.78 20.04
CA GLU A 11 1.42 -13.90 20.43
C GLU A 11 2.20 -14.49 19.24
N ARG A 12 1.95 -13.98 18.03
CA ARG A 12 2.62 -14.42 16.80
C ARG A 12 3.91 -13.64 16.56
N SER A 13 4.86 -14.28 15.90
CA SER A 13 6.02 -13.60 15.34
C SER A 13 5.62 -12.61 14.24
N LEU A 14 6.51 -11.66 13.92
CA LEU A 14 6.29 -10.70 12.83
C LEU A 14 6.08 -11.40 11.47
N ALA A 15 6.80 -12.50 11.22
CA ALA A 15 6.66 -13.28 10.00
C ALA A 15 5.25 -13.89 9.89
N GLU A 16 4.76 -14.52 10.96
CA GLU A 16 3.41 -15.09 11.00
C GLU A 16 2.32 -14.01 10.89
N GLN A 17 2.52 -12.85 11.51
CA GLN A 17 1.61 -11.71 11.36
C GLN A 17 1.58 -11.22 9.91
N GLN A 18 2.75 -11.10 9.27
CA GLN A 18 2.87 -10.70 7.88
C GLN A 18 2.15 -11.70 6.95
N GLU A 19 2.31 -13.00 7.16
CA GLU A 19 1.62 -14.05 6.41
C GLU A 19 0.08 -13.94 6.49
N LEU A 20 -0.46 -13.52 7.64
CA LEU A 20 -1.90 -13.29 7.80
C LEU A 20 -2.38 -12.01 7.11
N VAL A 21 -1.56 -10.96 7.11
CA VAL A 21 -1.95 -9.62 6.64
C VAL A 21 -1.76 -9.45 5.14
N LEU A 22 -0.71 -10.03 4.55
CA LEU A 22 -0.39 -9.87 3.12
C LEU A 22 -1.55 -10.23 2.17
N PRO A 23 -2.28 -11.35 2.35
CA PRO A 23 -3.41 -11.67 1.49
C PRO A 23 -4.55 -10.65 1.59
N GLN A 24 -4.77 -10.09 2.78
CA GLN A 24 -5.80 -9.06 2.98
C GLN A 24 -5.40 -7.74 2.32
N ILE A 25 -4.12 -7.36 2.41
CA ILE A 25 -3.59 -6.19 1.70
C ILE A 25 -3.78 -6.36 0.19
N ALA A 26 -3.39 -7.50 -0.38
CA ALA A 26 -3.53 -7.76 -1.80
C ALA A 26 -4.99 -7.68 -2.27
N ARG A 27 -5.92 -8.24 -1.49
CA ARG A 27 -7.37 -8.14 -1.75
C ARG A 27 -7.85 -6.69 -1.79
N ILE A 28 -7.52 -5.90 -0.77
CA ILE A 28 -7.92 -4.48 -0.69
C ILE A 28 -7.32 -3.67 -1.83
N GLN A 29 -6.05 -3.92 -2.17
CA GLN A 29 -5.39 -3.26 -3.29
C GLN A 29 -6.11 -3.53 -4.61
N GLN A 30 -6.54 -4.76 -4.85
CA GLN A 30 -7.32 -5.10 -6.05
C GLN A 30 -8.70 -4.43 -6.03
N GLU A 31 -9.39 -4.42 -4.88
CA GLU A 31 -10.69 -3.77 -4.73
C GLU A 31 -10.61 -2.27 -5.00
N ASN A 32 -9.54 -1.59 -4.55
CA ASN A 32 -9.30 -0.18 -4.85
C ASN A 32 -9.22 0.05 -6.37
N LEU A 33 -8.43 -0.74 -7.09
CA LEU A 33 -8.27 -0.61 -8.53
C LEU A 33 -9.58 -0.88 -9.27
N ASN A 34 -10.35 -1.89 -8.85
CA ASN A 34 -11.65 -2.21 -9.43
C ASN A 34 -12.68 -1.08 -9.23
N ARG A 35 -12.54 -0.28 -8.17
CA ARG A 35 -13.36 0.90 -7.90
C ARG A 35 -12.86 2.18 -8.59
N GLY A 36 -11.79 2.09 -9.40
CA GLY A 36 -11.16 3.24 -10.05
C GLY A 36 -10.32 4.11 -9.09
N LEU A 37 -10.02 3.62 -7.89
CA LEU A 37 -9.13 4.26 -6.94
C LEU A 37 -7.66 3.91 -7.27
N TYR A 38 -6.75 4.35 -6.40
CA TYR A 38 -5.33 4.09 -6.50
C TYR A 38 -4.79 3.39 -5.26
N ASN A 39 -3.64 2.72 -5.44
CA ASN A 39 -2.78 2.27 -4.34
C ASN A 39 -1.54 3.15 -4.29
N SER A 40 -1.09 3.55 -3.10
CA SER A 40 0.10 4.39 -2.92
C SER A 40 1.24 3.64 -2.25
N TYR A 41 2.46 3.84 -2.73
CA TYR A 41 3.67 3.29 -2.11
C TYR A 41 4.85 4.27 -2.22
N ARG A 42 5.87 4.05 -1.40
CA ARG A 42 7.16 4.73 -1.52
C ARG A 42 8.01 3.97 -2.53
N ASP A 43 8.53 4.70 -3.51
CA ASP A 43 9.41 4.15 -4.52
C ASP A 43 10.84 4.59 -4.23
N LYS A 44 11.80 3.68 -4.42
CA LYS A 44 13.21 3.90 -4.09
C LYS A 44 13.87 4.91 -5.03
N GLU A 45 13.29 5.18 -6.19
CA GLU A 45 13.79 6.19 -7.13
C GLU A 45 13.55 7.62 -6.63
N PHE A 46 12.71 7.82 -5.61
CA PHE A 46 12.41 9.13 -5.04
C PHE A 46 12.82 9.19 -3.57
N ASP A 47 13.99 9.76 -3.28
CA ASP A 47 14.55 9.88 -1.93
C ASP A 47 13.78 10.86 -1.02
N SER A 48 12.90 11.70 -1.60
CA SER A 48 12.11 12.64 -0.81
C SER A 48 11.01 11.93 -0.04
N LYS A 49 10.96 12.18 1.28
CA LYS A 49 9.95 11.62 2.18
C LYS A 49 8.52 12.04 1.82
N ASP A 50 8.39 13.10 1.05
CA ASP A 50 7.11 13.70 0.67
C ASP A 50 6.63 13.19 -0.69
N ILE A 51 7.40 12.35 -1.37
CA ILE A 51 7.02 11.79 -2.67
C ILE A 51 6.52 10.36 -2.50
N VAL A 52 5.38 10.07 -3.13
CA VAL A 52 4.79 8.73 -3.25
C VAL A 52 4.37 8.47 -4.68
N VAL A 53 4.31 7.19 -5.05
CA VAL A 53 3.75 6.77 -6.34
C VAL A 53 2.34 6.23 -6.11
N ARG A 54 1.36 6.77 -6.84
CA ARG A 54 0.00 6.24 -6.93
C ARG A 54 -0.13 5.38 -8.18
N ILE A 55 -0.50 4.11 -8.03
CA ILE A 55 -0.87 3.22 -9.14
C ILE A 55 -2.39 3.19 -9.28
N TYR A 56 -2.86 3.50 -10.48
CA TYR A 56 -4.22 3.29 -10.94
C TYR A 56 -4.23 2.09 -11.90
N ALA A 57 -5.42 1.66 -12.31
CA ALA A 57 -5.57 0.57 -13.28
C ALA A 57 -4.90 0.85 -14.64
N ASN A 58 -4.76 2.12 -15.04
CA ASN A 58 -4.30 2.50 -16.38
C ASN A 58 -3.09 3.46 -16.41
N ARG A 59 -2.56 3.85 -15.25
CA ARG A 59 -1.43 4.78 -15.16
C ARG A 59 -0.80 4.77 -13.78
N ARG A 60 0.36 5.40 -13.67
CA ARG A 60 1.01 5.74 -12.40
C ARG A 60 1.19 7.26 -12.30
N GLU A 61 1.12 7.77 -11.08
CA GLU A 61 1.33 9.19 -10.80
C GLU A 61 2.37 9.32 -9.70
N VAL A 62 3.40 10.14 -9.93
CA VAL A 62 4.33 10.59 -8.89
C VAL A 62 3.70 11.80 -8.23
N VAL A 63 3.46 11.71 -6.93
CA VAL A 63 2.72 12.71 -6.16
C VAL A 63 3.57 13.19 -5.00
N GLN A 64 3.71 14.50 -4.88
CA GLN A 64 4.27 15.14 -3.70
C GLN A 64 3.15 15.49 -2.72
N ILE A 65 3.37 15.23 -1.44
CA ILE A 65 2.43 15.49 -0.35
C ILE A 65 3.06 16.53 0.57
N ASP A 66 2.37 17.65 0.75
CA ASP A 66 2.74 18.61 1.78
C ASP A 66 2.41 18.02 3.16
N ALA A 67 3.43 17.78 3.98
CA ALA A 67 3.27 17.10 5.26
C ALA A 67 2.46 17.90 6.30
N ALA A 68 2.42 19.24 6.19
CA ALA A 68 1.71 20.10 7.13
C ALA A 68 0.21 20.17 6.83
N SER A 69 -0.17 20.11 5.56
CA SER A 69 -1.56 20.32 5.10
C SER A 69 -2.22 19.06 4.53
N GLY A 70 -1.44 18.03 4.18
CA GLY A 70 -1.92 16.84 3.47
C GLY A 70 -2.29 17.11 2.01
N GLN A 71 -2.06 18.33 1.49
CA GLN A 71 -2.34 18.65 0.10
C GLN A 71 -1.40 17.90 -0.83
N THR A 72 -1.93 17.45 -1.96
CA THR A 72 -1.17 16.64 -2.91
C THR A 72 -1.01 17.32 -4.25
N LYS A 73 0.20 17.28 -4.79
CA LYS A 73 0.55 17.81 -6.11
C LYS A 73 1.10 16.70 -6.99
N THR A 74 0.48 16.49 -8.15
CA THR A 74 1.02 15.55 -9.15
C THR A 74 2.26 16.16 -9.80
N VAL A 75 3.39 15.48 -9.64
CA VAL A 75 4.69 15.87 -10.21
C VAL A 75 4.84 15.31 -11.62
N LYS A 76 4.43 14.05 -11.83
CA LYS A 76 4.57 13.35 -13.11
C LYS A 76 3.49 12.29 -13.28
N VAL A 77 3.00 12.13 -14.51
CA VAL A 77 2.14 11.01 -14.91
C VAL A 77 2.94 10.07 -15.81
N ILE A 78 2.89 8.77 -15.51
CA ILE A 78 3.53 7.69 -16.26
C ILE A 78 2.38 6.81 -16.78
N ARG A 79 2.27 6.65 -18.10
CA ARG A 79 1.23 5.82 -18.72
C ARG A 79 1.79 4.44 -19.06
#